data_AF-A0A8J7AY60-F1
#
_entry.id   AF-A0A8J7AY60-F1
#
_cell.length_a   1.000
_cell.length_b   1.000
_cell.length_c   1.000
_cell.angle_alpha   90.00
_cell.angle_beta   90.00
_cell.angle_gamma   90.00
#
_symmetry.space_group_name_H-M   'P 1'
#
loop_
_entity.id
_entity.type
_entity.pdbx_description
1 polymer ?
#
loop_
_entity_poly.entity_id
_entity_poly.type
_entity_poly.pdbx_seq_one_letter_code
_entity_poly.pdbx_strand_id
1 'polypeptide(L)'
;MRFINLFLGRAARYWLAGCLAVGIWAIASPAQAFDNPELLPDEPTVVVDLARILTSAQEDYLNQHLPEFESETGWKLRVLTQFDQTPGRAVKDFWGLDDKSVMVVADPRGGNLLSFSVGDAVFPLLPRTFWIELQTRFGNQFFVREYGEDGSVLKSLSALETCLSRGGCAVVPGLPREQWILTLITSVLGGVICGFAAHPRRAGQVVAWQWVLIFSPLWGILFIAFGLGPVVTRTPDLLPVIRNVAGFAIGALVAFLTPAFGPPPTNEELP
;
A
#
# COMPACT_ATOMS: atom_id res chain seq x y z
N MET A 1 -66.31 -18.86 -25.89
CA MET A 1 -66.36 -18.56 -24.44
C MET A 1 -65.20 -19.15 -23.62
N ARG A 2 -64.73 -20.39 -23.83
CA ARG A 2 -63.62 -20.98 -23.04
C ARG A 2 -62.25 -20.27 -23.16
N PHE A 3 -61.92 -19.71 -24.32
CA PHE A 3 -60.62 -19.05 -24.55
C PHE A 3 -60.45 -17.71 -23.81
N ILE A 4 -61.54 -16.94 -23.64
CA ILE A 4 -61.54 -15.63 -22.97
C ILE A 4 -61.33 -15.79 -21.46
N ASN A 5 -61.98 -16.79 -20.85
CA ASN A 5 -61.80 -17.09 -19.41
C ASN A 5 -60.38 -17.58 -19.09
N LEU A 6 -59.70 -18.23 -20.03
CA LEU A 6 -58.31 -18.68 -19.85
C LEU A 6 -57.32 -17.51 -19.91
N PHE A 7 -57.58 -16.53 -20.78
CA PHE A 7 -56.77 -15.29 -20.89
C PHE A 7 -56.96 -14.38 -19.68
N LEU A 8 -58.20 -14.17 -19.21
CA LEU A 8 -58.46 -13.40 -17.98
C LEU A 8 -57.81 -14.05 -16.75
N GLY A 9 -57.86 -15.38 -16.63
CA GLY A 9 -57.24 -16.10 -15.51
C GLY A 9 -55.71 -16.01 -15.51
N ARG A 10 -55.07 -15.92 -16.68
CA ARG A 10 -53.61 -15.71 -16.78
C ARG A 10 -53.23 -14.26 -16.47
N ALA A 11 -53.95 -13.29 -17.01
CA ALA A 11 -53.72 -11.87 -16.72
C ALA A 11 -53.86 -11.55 -15.22
N ALA A 12 -54.88 -12.10 -14.56
CA ALA A 12 -55.07 -11.95 -13.12
C ALA A 12 -53.91 -12.54 -12.31
N ARG A 13 -53.34 -13.68 -12.71
CA ARG A 13 -52.17 -14.27 -12.04
C ARG A 13 -50.91 -13.44 -12.22
N TYR A 14 -50.68 -12.87 -13.40
CA TYR A 14 -49.55 -11.97 -13.64
C TYR A 14 -49.69 -10.66 -12.86
N TRP A 15 -50.91 -10.11 -12.76
CA TRP A 15 -51.19 -8.95 -11.93
C TRP A 15 -50.98 -9.24 -10.44
N LEU A 16 -51.47 -10.38 -9.95
CA LEU A 16 -51.27 -10.79 -8.56
C LEU A 16 -49.79 -10.99 -8.25
N ALA A 17 -49.05 -11.65 -9.15
CA ALA A 17 -47.60 -11.85 -9.01
C ALA A 17 -46.82 -10.53 -9.06
N GLY A 18 -47.23 -9.60 -9.92
CA GLY A 18 -46.66 -8.24 -9.98
C GLY A 18 -46.89 -7.46 -8.69
N CYS A 19 -48.12 -7.48 -8.16
CA CYS A 19 -48.44 -6.84 -6.88
C CYS A 19 -47.69 -7.48 -5.70
N LEU A 20 -47.53 -8.82 -5.70
CA LEU A 20 -46.75 -9.52 -4.68
C LEU A 20 -45.26 -9.15 -4.75
N ALA A 21 -44.69 -9.08 -5.94
CA ALA A 21 -43.30 -8.66 -6.14
C ALA A 21 -43.10 -7.21 -5.66
N VAL A 22 -43.97 -6.27 -6.04
CA VAL A 22 -43.89 -4.87 -5.60
C VAL A 22 -44.11 -4.75 -4.09
N GLY A 23 -45.02 -5.54 -3.51
CA GLY A 23 -45.25 -5.59 -2.08
C GLY A 23 -44.02 -6.02 -1.30
N ILE A 24 -43.28 -7.03 -1.77
CA ILE A 24 -42.04 -7.50 -1.14
C ILE A 24 -40.94 -6.42 -1.16
N TRP A 25 -40.84 -5.64 -2.24
CA TRP A 25 -39.89 -4.52 -2.32
C TRP A 25 -40.31 -3.30 -1.47
N ALA A 26 -41.61 -3.06 -1.31
CA ALA A 26 -42.12 -1.93 -0.52
C ALA A 26 -41.97 -2.12 1.01
N ILE A 27 -41.77 -3.35 1.48
CA ILE A 27 -41.58 -3.66 2.92
C ILE A 27 -40.08 -3.70 3.28
N ALA A 28 -39.17 -3.48 2.32
CA ALA A 28 -37.76 -3.32 2.64
C ALA A 28 -37.59 -2.04 3.47
N SER A 29 -37.37 -2.19 4.77
CA SER A 29 -36.98 -1.09 5.65
C SER A 29 -35.77 -0.39 5.03
N PRO A 30 -35.76 0.96 4.95
CA PRO A 30 -34.57 1.66 4.50
C PRO A 30 -33.42 1.22 5.40
N ALA A 31 -32.31 0.80 4.81
CA ALA A 31 -31.10 0.51 5.57
C ALA A 31 -30.72 1.80 6.30
N GLN A 32 -31.00 1.87 7.60
CA GLN A 32 -30.60 3.01 8.42
C GLN A 32 -29.10 2.87 8.62
N ALA A 33 -28.33 3.77 7.99
CA ALA A 33 -26.95 3.96 8.35
C ALA A 33 -26.91 4.32 9.83
N PHE A 34 -26.05 3.65 10.61
CA PHE A 34 -25.87 3.95 12.03
C PHE A 34 -25.58 5.45 12.22
N ASP A 35 -26.24 6.07 13.19
CA ASP A 35 -26.07 7.47 13.57
C ASP A 35 -26.28 7.56 15.08
N ASN A 36 -25.17 7.49 15.83
CA ASN A 36 -25.20 7.44 17.29
C ASN A 36 -24.26 8.51 17.87
N PRO A 37 -24.73 9.76 18.00
CA PRO A 37 -23.92 10.86 18.49
C PRO A 37 -23.56 10.73 19.98
N GLU A 38 -24.27 9.90 20.75
CA GLU A 38 -24.02 9.69 22.18
C GLU A 38 -22.67 9.00 22.46
N LEU A 39 -22.07 8.39 21.44
CA LEU A 39 -20.73 7.78 21.52
C LEU A 39 -19.60 8.79 21.33
N LEU A 40 -19.93 10.03 20.96
CA LEU A 40 -18.95 11.07 20.73
C LEU A 40 -18.65 11.80 22.05
N PRO A 41 -17.39 12.15 22.29
CA PRO A 41 -17.02 12.96 23.45
C PRO A 41 -17.53 14.38 23.32
N ASP A 42 -17.83 15.00 24.47
CA ASP A 42 -18.29 16.40 24.54
C ASP A 42 -17.17 17.40 24.24
N GLU A 43 -15.92 17.01 24.51
CA GLU A 43 -14.75 17.84 24.24
C GLU A 43 -14.23 17.64 22.80
N PRO A 44 -13.83 18.71 22.10
CA PRO A 44 -13.24 18.60 20.77
C PRO A 44 -11.94 17.79 20.80
N THR A 45 -11.92 16.67 20.08
CA THR A 45 -10.77 15.76 19.92
C THR A 45 -10.64 15.38 18.45
N VAL A 46 -9.44 15.02 17.99
CA VAL A 46 -9.22 14.44 16.65
C VAL A 46 -9.22 12.91 16.65
N VAL A 47 -9.29 12.31 17.84
CA VAL A 47 -9.32 10.87 18.06
C VAL A 47 -10.57 10.48 18.86
N VAL A 48 -11.30 9.48 18.38
CA VAL A 48 -12.38 8.81 19.12
C VAL A 48 -12.01 7.32 19.23
N ASP A 49 -11.53 6.90 20.40
CA ASP A 49 -11.01 5.55 20.65
C ASP A 49 -12.04 4.64 21.38
N LEU A 50 -13.08 4.18 20.68
CA LEU A 50 -14.12 3.33 21.30
C LEU A 50 -13.64 1.89 21.53
N ALA A 51 -12.65 1.43 20.78
CA ALA A 51 -12.08 0.09 20.88
C ALA A 51 -10.93 0.00 21.90
N ARG A 52 -10.47 1.13 22.49
CA ARG A 52 -9.32 1.20 23.40
C ARG A 52 -8.05 0.62 22.78
N ILE A 53 -7.83 0.94 21.52
CA ILE A 53 -6.65 0.52 20.76
C ILE A 53 -5.44 1.37 21.17
N LEU A 54 -5.66 2.66 21.40
CA LEU A 54 -4.61 3.62 21.69
C LEU A 54 -4.39 3.75 23.20
N THR A 55 -3.16 4.06 23.57
CA THR A 55 -2.83 4.50 24.93
C THR A 55 -3.16 5.97 25.10
N SER A 56 -3.41 6.42 26.33
CA SER A 56 -3.69 7.83 26.60
C SER A 56 -2.58 8.76 26.11
N ALA A 57 -1.31 8.34 26.21
CA ALA A 57 -0.18 9.11 25.68
C ALA A 57 -0.19 9.21 24.15
N GLN A 58 -0.66 8.19 23.44
CA GLN A 58 -0.82 8.23 21.98
C GLN A 58 -2.00 9.11 21.59
N GLU A 59 -3.12 9.04 22.31
CA GLU A 59 -4.27 9.94 22.11
C GLU A 59 -3.86 11.41 22.33
N ASP A 60 -3.18 11.72 23.44
CA ASP A 60 -2.68 13.05 23.75
C ASP A 60 -1.71 13.57 22.66
N TYR A 61 -0.81 12.70 22.20
CA TYR A 61 0.10 13.02 21.10
C TYR A 61 -0.66 13.35 19.82
N LEU A 62 -1.63 12.52 19.41
CA LEU A 62 -2.41 12.74 18.19
C LEU A 62 -3.28 13.99 18.29
N ASN A 63 -3.84 14.25 19.47
CA ASN A 63 -4.64 15.45 19.77
C ASN A 63 -3.84 16.75 19.71
N GLN A 64 -2.52 16.69 19.87
CA GLN A 64 -1.64 17.85 19.68
C GLN A 64 -1.09 17.92 18.25
N HIS A 65 -0.66 16.77 17.70
CA HIS A 65 0.08 16.70 16.46
C HIS A 65 -0.78 16.87 15.20
N LEU A 66 -1.95 16.21 15.13
CA LEU A 66 -2.78 16.26 13.92
C LEU A 66 -3.39 17.66 13.66
N PRO A 67 -3.78 18.45 14.69
CA PRO A 67 -4.16 19.85 14.47
C PRO A 67 -3.01 20.74 13.98
N GLU A 68 -1.78 20.52 14.45
CA GLU A 68 -0.60 21.22 13.94
C GLU A 68 -0.39 20.91 12.46
N PHE A 69 -0.40 19.62 12.09
CA PHE A 69 -0.32 19.16 10.71
C PHE A 69 -1.44 19.75 9.83
N GLU A 70 -2.67 19.81 10.34
CA GLU A 70 -3.80 20.44 9.65
C GLU A 70 -3.56 21.94 9.42
N SER A 71 -3.01 22.65 10.40
CA SER A 71 -2.70 24.08 10.29
C SER A 71 -1.61 24.38 9.26
N GLU A 72 -0.61 23.50 9.13
CA GLU A 72 0.51 23.66 8.22
C GLU A 72 0.15 23.29 6.78
N THR A 73 -0.65 22.23 6.61
CA THR A 73 -0.90 21.63 5.29
C THR A 73 -2.31 21.86 4.74
N GLY A 74 -3.27 22.16 5.62
CA GLY A 74 -4.69 22.26 5.31
C GLY A 74 -5.39 20.91 5.12
N TRP A 75 -4.76 19.78 5.45
CA TRP A 75 -5.38 18.45 5.40
C TRP A 75 -5.82 18.00 6.79
N LYS A 76 -7.05 17.48 6.91
CA LYS A 76 -7.60 16.99 8.17
C LYS A 76 -7.38 15.49 8.30
N LEU A 77 -6.64 15.06 9.31
CA LEU A 77 -6.54 13.65 9.68
C LEU A 77 -7.32 13.41 10.97
N ARG A 78 -8.18 12.39 10.98
CA ARG A 78 -8.97 11.97 12.15
C ARG A 78 -8.86 10.47 12.36
N VAL A 79 -8.99 10.03 13.61
CA VAL A 79 -8.89 8.62 13.98
C VAL A 79 -10.16 8.19 14.69
N LEU A 80 -10.82 7.17 14.15
CA LEU A 80 -11.93 6.48 14.80
C LEU A 80 -11.51 5.04 15.05
N THR A 81 -11.52 4.60 16.30
CA THR A 81 -11.48 3.17 16.59
C THR A 81 -12.88 2.74 17.02
N GLN A 82 -13.28 1.55 16.60
CA GLN A 82 -14.60 1.03 16.89
C GLN A 82 -14.57 -0.48 17.03
N PHE A 83 -15.50 -1.00 17.82
CA PHE A 83 -15.68 -2.43 18.01
C PHE A 83 -17.18 -2.72 17.93
N ASP A 84 -17.85 -2.98 19.05
CA ASP A 84 -19.29 -3.31 19.07
C ASP A 84 -20.20 -2.14 18.68
N GLN A 85 -19.75 -0.91 18.91
CA GLN A 85 -20.52 0.31 18.70
C GLN A 85 -19.83 1.21 17.68
N THR A 86 -20.61 1.91 16.86
CA THR A 86 -20.12 2.88 15.88
C THR A 86 -20.97 4.15 15.93
N PRO A 87 -20.35 5.36 15.96
CA PRO A 87 -21.10 6.61 15.87
C PRO A 87 -21.70 6.80 14.47
N GLY A 88 -21.16 6.09 13.46
CA GLY A 88 -21.65 6.11 12.09
C GLY A 88 -21.59 7.50 11.47
N ARG A 89 -22.73 8.08 11.06
CA ARG A 89 -22.76 9.39 10.37
C ARG A 89 -22.40 10.58 11.27
N ALA A 90 -22.62 10.47 12.58
CA ALA A 90 -22.37 11.54 13.55
C ALA A 90 -20.92 12.06 13.50
N VAL A 91 -19.94 11.20 13.17
CA VAL A 91 -18.52 11.60 13.09
C VAL A 91 -18.25 12.67 12.04
N LYS A 92 -19.06 12.71 10.97
CA LYS A 92 -18.87 13.67 9.88
C LYS A 92 -19.11 15.09 10.38
N ASP A 93 -20.21 15.30 11.09
CA ASP A 93 -20.62 16.61 11.57
C ASP A 93 -19.78 17.02 12.79
N PHE A 94 -19.46 16.07 13.69
CA PHE A 94 -18.60 16.30 14.85
C PHE A 94 -17.22 16.86 14.49
N TRP A 95 -16.56 16.24 13.50
CA TRP A 95 -15.22 16.67 13.07
C TRP A 95 -15.23 17.71 11.94
N GLY A 96 -16.41 18.05 11.39
CA GLY A 96 -16.52 18.88 10.20
C GLY A 96 -15.71 18.30 9.04
N LEU A 97 -15.87 16.99 8.77
CA LEU A 97 -15.16 16.30 7.69
C LEU A 97 -15.65 16.83 6.33
N ASP A 98 -14.68 17.24 5.51
CA ASP A 98 -14.85 17.87 4.21
C ASP A 98 -14.00 17.17 3.13
N ASP A 99 -13.91 17.79 1.95
CA ASP A 99 -13.17 17.24 0.80
C ASP A 99 -11.67 17.08 1.06
N LYS A 100 -11.11 17.76 2.06
CA LYS A 100 -9.70 17.68 2.47
C LYS A 100 -9.48 16.81 3.71
N SER A 101 -10.44 15.95 4.03
CA SER A 101 -10.39 15.11 5.22
C SER A 101 -10.07 13.65 4.91
N VAL A 102 -9.27 13.02 5.75
CA VAL A 102 -9.06 11.57 5.80
C VAL A 102 -9.34 11.10 7.21
N MET A 103 -10.29 10.21 7.36
CA MET A 103 -10.59 9.53 8.61
C MET A 103 -10.09 8.09 8.53
N VAL A 104 -9.13 7.76 9.38
CA VAL A 104 -8.64 6.39 9.58
C VAL A 104 -9.57 5.70 10.57
N VAL A 105 -10.14 4.57 10.14
CA VAL A 105 -11.03 3.75 10.96
C VAL A 105 -10.33 2.45 11.30
N ALA A 106 -10.20 2.13 12.58
CA ALA A 106 -9.67 0.85 13.08
C ALA A 106 -10.80 0.02 13.69
N ASP A 107 -11.11 -1.15 13.11
CA ASP A 107 -12.12 -2.09 13.61
C ASP A 107 -11.53 -3.50 13.72
N PRO A 108 -11.21 -3.98 14.94
CA PRO A 108 -10.61 -5.30 15.16
C PRO A 108 -11.48 -6.49 14.70
N ARG A 109 -12.77 -6.29 14.46
CA ARG A 109 -13.67 -7.35 13.97
C ARG A 109 -13.56 -7.54 12.46
N GLY A 110 -13.02 -6.55 11.76
CA GLY A 110 -12.80 -6.61 10.32
C GLY A 110 -11.76 -7.66 9.95
N GLY A 111 -11.88 -8.24 8.75
CA GLY A 111 -10.80 -9.09 8.22
C GLY A 111 -9.48 -8.33 8.03
N ASN A 112 -9.58 -7.02 7.77
CA ASN A 112 -8.49 -6.06 7.84
C ASN A 112 -8.86 -5.02 8.90
N LEU A 113 -7.91 -4.68 9.78
CA LEU A 113 -8.11 -3.75 10.88
C LEU A 113 -8.46 -2.34 10.38
N LEU A 114 -7.81 -1.89 9.31
CA LEU A 114 -7.88 -0.51 8.86
C LEU A 114 -8.92 -0.35 7.75
N SER A 115 -9.62 0.77 7.76
CA SER A 115 -10.39 1.27 6.63
C SER A 115 -10.34 2.81 6.63
N PHE A 116 -10.70 3.43 5.51
CA PHE A 116 -10.50 4.86 5.32
C PHE A 116 -11.77 5.50 4.75
N SER A 117 -12.18 6.62 5.33
CA SER A 117 -13.12 7.56 4.72
C SER A 117 -12.32 8.75 4.22
N VAL A 118 -12.45 9.07 2.93
CA VAL A 118 -11.54 9.96 2.21
C VAL A 118 -12.36 11.01 1.47
N GLY A 119 -12.02 12.29 1.67
CA GLY A 119 -12.61 13.41 0.96
C GLY A 119 -12.15 13.53 -0.49
N ASP A 120 -12.96 14.18 -1.32
CA ASP A 120 -12.80 14.16 -2.77
C ASP A 120 -11.50 14.83 -3.26
N ALA A 121 -10.99 15.83 -2.53
CA ALA A 121 -9.76 16.53 -2.89
C ALA A 121 -8.48 15.69 -2.66
N VAL A 122 -8.59 14.55 -1.97
CA VAL A 122 -7.46 13.66 -1.67
C VAL A 122 -7.21 12.68 -2.82
N PHE A 123 -8.23 12.26 -3.57
CA PHE A 123 -8.10 11.27 -4.65
C PHE A 123 -7.10 11.64 -5.76
N PRO A 124 -6.96 12.93 -6.16
CA PRO A 124 -5.92 13.33 -7.10
C PRO A 124 -4.49 13.14 -6.58
N LEU A 125 -4.28 13.11 -5.26
CA LEU A 125 -2.97 13.03 -4.62
C LEU A 125 -2.58 11.60 -4.27
N LEU A 126 -3.57 10.78 -3.89
CA LEU A 126 -3.39 9.41 -3.42
C LEU A 126 -4.28 8.48 -4.26
N PRO A 127 -3.71 7.72 -5.21
CA PRO A 127 -4.49 6.87 -6.12
C PRO A 127 -5.14 5.70 -5.38
N ARG A 128 -6.17 5.09 -5.97
CA ARG A 128 -6.85 3.91 -5.38
C ARG A 128 -5.88 2.80 -4.96
N THR A 129 -4.82 2.57 -5.73
CA THR A 129 -3.79 1.56 -5.43
C THR A 129 -3.04 1.87 -4.14
N PHE A 130 -2.80 3.15 -3.82
CA PHE A 130 -2.18 3.57 -2.57
C PHE A 130 -3.04 3.15 -1.38
N TRP A 131 -4.35 3.37 -1.43
CA TRP A 131 -5.26 3.01 -0.32
C TRP A 131 -5.35 1.50 -0.10
N ILE A 132 -5.38 0.73 -1.18
CA ILE A 132 -5.34 -0.75 -1.10
C ILE A 132 -4.02 -1.21 -0.49
N GLU A 133 -2.89 -0.64 -0.92
CA GLU A 133 -1.58 -0.95 -0.33
C GLU A 133 -1.53 -0.54 1.14
N LEU A 134 -2.01 0.66 1.50
CA LEU A 134 -1.96 1.18 2.88
C LEU A 134 -2.75 0.27 3.82
N GLN A 135 -3.99 -0.07 3.41
CA GLN A 135 -4.86 -0.99 4.13
C GLN A 135 -4.24 -2.38 4.27
N THR A 136 -3.78 -2.97 3.15
CA THR A 136 -3.25 -4.33 3.18
C THR A 136 -1.88 -4.42 3.83
N ARG A 137 -1.08 -3.35 3.83
CA ARG A 137 0.25 -3.32 4.47
C ARG A 137 0.17 -3.16 5.97
N PHE A 138 -0.66 -2.25 6.47
CA PHE A 138 -0.70 -1.91 7.89
C PHE A 138 -1.88 -2.53 8.63
N GLY A 139 -2.98 -2.86 7.95
CA GLY A 139 -4.16 -3.42 8.62
C GLY A 139 -4.32 -4.94 8.47
N ASN A 140 -3.39 -5.64 7.82
CA ASN A 140 -3.46 -7.10 7.75
C ASN A 140 -3.09 -7.75 9.09
N GLN A 141 -3.60 -8.96 9.33
CA GLN A 141 -3.40 -9.68 10.60
C GLN A 141 -1.93 -9.98 10.93
N PHE A 142 -1.06 -10.18 9.93
CA PHE A 142 0.37 -10.43 10.20
C PHE A 142 1.04 -9.17 10.75
N PHE A 143 0.77 -8.02 10.14
CA PHE A 143 1.31 -6.74 10.61
C PHE A 143 0.77 -6.39 12.00
N VAL A 144 -0.55 -6.50 12.19
CA VAL A 144 -1.21 -6.20 13.49
C VAL A 144 -0.65 -7.10 14.59
N ARG A 145 -0.40 -8.38 14.31
CA ARG A 145 0.19 -9.31 15.29
C ARG A 145 1.62 -8.95 15.69
N GLU A 146 2.39 -8.36 14.79
CA GLU A 146 3.80 -7.98 15.04
C GLU A 146 3.92 -6.61 15.69
N TYR A 147 3.12 -5.63 15.25
CA TYR A 147 3.25 -4.22 15.62
C TYR A 147 2.15 -3.70 16.54
N GLY A 148 1.12 -4.49 16.81
CA GLY A 148 -0.06 -4.06 17.56
C GLY A 148 -1.10 -3.34 16.68
N GLU A 149 -2.31 -3.20 17.23
CA GLU A 149 -3.40 -2.45 16.61
C GLU A 149 -3.08 -0.95 16.59
N ASP A 150 -2.50 -0.43 17.68
CA ASP A 150 -2.00 0.93 17.80
C ASP A 150 -0.90 1.24 16.80
N GLY A 151 0.10 0.35 16.69
CA GLY A 151 1.18 0.48 15.72
C GLY A 151 0.68 0.50 14.28
N SER A 152 -0.39 -0.25 13.99
CA SER A 152 -1.05 -0.25 12.68
C SER A 152 -1.68 1.11 12.35
N VAL A 153 -2.39 1.71 13.30
CA VAL A 153 -2.97 3.06 13.17
C VAL A 153 -1.86 4.10 12.98
N LEU A 154 -0.88 4.14 13.88
CA LEU A 154 0.18 5.15 13.87
C LEU A 154 1.06 5.08 12.61
N LYS A 155 1.40 3.88 12.13
CA LYS A 155 2.19 3.72 10.90
C LYS A 155 1.40 4.12 9.66
N SER A 156 0.09 3.86 9.64
CA SER A 156 -0.78 4.30 8.55
C SER A 156 -0.90 5.83 8.50
N LEU A 157 -1.05 6.49 9.65
CA LEU A 157 -1.07 7.96 9.77
C LEU A 157 0.24 8.57 9.30
N SER A 158 1.37 8.06 9.80
CA SER A 158 2.70 8.56 9.40
C SER A 158 2.93 8.49 7.88
N ALA A 159 2.43 7.43 7.23
CA ALA A 159 2.48 7.31 5.77
C ALA A 159 1.59 8.34 5.07
N LEU A 160 0.38 8.59 5.59
CA LEU A 160 -0.54 9.62 5.09
C LEU A 160 0.05 11.02 5.22
N GLU A 161 0.55 11.38 6.41
CA GLU A 161 1.17 12.68 6.70
C GLU A 161 2.35 12.95 5.76
N THR A 162 3.22 11.95 5.60
CA THR A 162 4.38 12.03 4.68
C THR A 162 3.93 12.30 3.25
N CYS A 163 2.87 11.65 2.80
CA CYS A 163 2.42 11.79 1.41
C CYS A 163 1.66 13.08 1.17
N LEU A 164 0.77 13.47 2.08
CA LEU A 164 -0.02 14.70 1.98
C LEU A 164 0.86 15.94 2.08
N SER A 165 1.86 15.95 2.96
CA SER A 165 2.85 17.04 3.07
C SER A 165 3.71 17.22 1.81
N ARG A 166 3.90 16.17 1.00
CA ARG A 166 4.66 16.18 -0.25
C ARG A 166 3.81 16.47 -1.49
N GLY A 167 2.50 16.70 -1.33
CA GLY A 167 1.58 16.89 -2.45
C GLY A 167 1.19 15.59 -3.17
N GLY A 168 1.28 14.45 -2.48
CA GLY A 168 0.82 13.14 -2.97
C GLY A 168 1.91 12.08 -3.06
N CYS A 169 1.47 10.84 -3.23
CA CYS A 169 2.31 9.66 -3.39
C CYS A 169 1.69 8.69 -4.37
N ALA A 170 2.49 8.11 -5.26
CA ALA A 170 2.03 7.01 -6.12
C ALA A 170 1.96 5.66 -5.38
N VAL A 171 2.80 5.47 -4.35
CA VAL A 171 2.96 4.22 -3.59
C VAL A 171 3.14 4.54 -2.10
N VAL A 172 2.83 3.57 -1.24
CA VAL A 172 2.98 3.76 0.21
C VAL A 172 4.47 3.83 0.59
N PRO A 173 4.91 4.89 1.29
CA PRO A 173 6.31 5.06 1.66
C PRO A 173 6.80 3.95 2.61
N GLY A 174 8.11 3.71 2.57
CA GLY A 174 8.79 2.68 3.32
C GLY A 174 8.96 1.39 2.51
N LEU A 175 10.05 0.66 2.78
CA LEU A 175 10.42 -0.56 2.05
C LEU A 175 10.35 -1.78 2.99
N PRO A 176 9.42 -2.74 2.78
CA PRO A 176 9.40 -4.00 3.51
C PRO A 176 10.72 -4.76 3.37
N ARG A 177 11.09 -5.54 4.38
CA ARG A 177 12.37 -6.26 4.41
C ARG A 177 12.50 -7.23 3.25
N GLU A 178 11.43 -7.95 2.93
CA GLU A 178 11.37 -8.96 1.88
C GLU A 178 11.56 -8.32 0.50
N GLN A 179 10.91 -7.18 0.29
CA GLN A 179 11.08 -6.40 -0.93
C GLN A 179 12.51 -5.86 -1.05
N TRP A 180 13.09 -5.36 0.04
CA TRP A 180 14.48 -4.92 0.06
C TRP A 180 15.45 -6.07 -0.25
N ILE A 181 15.25 -7.26 0.34
CA ILE A 181 16.07 -8.44 0.06
C ILE A 181 16.03 -8.79 -1.43
N LEU A 182 14.84 -8.77 -2.04
CA LEU A 182 14.70 -9.02 -3.48
C LEU A 182 15.44 -7.96 -4.32
N THR A 183 15.36 -6.68 -3.94
CA THR A 183 16.11 -5.61 -4.63
C THR A 183 17.62 -5.84 -4.53
N LEU A 184 18.10 -6.30 -3.37
CA LEU A 184 19.52 -6.58 -3.15
C LEU A 184 19.99 -7.78 -3.98
N ILE A 185 19.22 -8.88 -3.96
CA ILE A 185 19.54 -10.08 -4.76
C ILE A 185 19.57 -9.75 -6.25
N THR A 186 18.57 -9.03 -6.76
CA THR A 186 18.51 -8.62 -8.17
C THR A 186 19.68 -7.71 -8.54
N SER A 187 20.07 -6.78 -7.67
CA SER A 187 21.27 -5.95 -7.85
C SER A 187 22.55 -6.79 -7.94
N VAL A 188 22.74 -7.76 -7.03
CA VAL A 188 23.90 -8.67 -7.04
C VAL A 188 23.93 -9.51 -8.33
N LEU A 189 22.79 -10.08 -8.74
CA LEU A 189 22.68 -10.86 -9.98
C LEU A 189 22.99 -10.01 -11.22
N GLY A 190 22.48 -8.78 -11.28
CA GLY A 190 22.85 -7.82 -12.32
C GLY A 190 24.36 -7.58 -12.35
N GLY A 191 24.98 -7.42 -11.18
CA GLY A 191 26.42 -7.29 -11.04
C GLY A 191 27.17 -8.48 -11.63
N VAL A 192 26.82 -9.70 -11.20
CA VAL A 192 27.44 -10.95 -11.67
C VAL A 192 27.37 -11.08 -13.20
N ILE A 193 26.21 -10.81 -13.80
CA ILE A 193 26.02 -10.87 -15.25
C ILE A 193 26.89 -9.81 -15.95
N CYS A 194 26.92 -8.58 -15.43
CA CYS A 194 27.77 -7.52 -15.94
C CYS A 194 29.27 -7.90 -15.86
N GLY A 195 29.69 -8.52 -14.75
CA GLY A 195 31.07 -8.98 -14.55
C GLY A 195 31.50 -10.06 -15.54
N PHE A 196 30.66 -11.08 -15.77
CA PHE A 196 30.94 -12.10 -16.79
C PHE A 196 30.96 -11.51 -18.21
N ALA A 197 30.04 -10.58 -18.51
CA ALA A 197 30.01 -9.90 -19.80
C ALA A 197 31.30 -9.11 -20.07
N ALA A 198 31.91 -8.55 -19.01
CA ALA A 198 33.14 -7.76 -19.07
C ALA A 198 34.42 -8.57 -19.34
N HIS A 199 34.39 -9.91 -19.27
CA HIS A 199 35.61 -10.71 -19.46
C HIS A 199 36.33 -10.44 -20.77
N PRO A 200 37.68 -10.32 -20.74
CA PRO A 200 38.47 -10.13 -21.93
C PRO A 200 38.41 -11.38 -22.82
N ARG A 201 38.21 -11.17 -24.12
CA ARG A 201 38.06 -12.25 -25.11
C ARG A 201 39.16 -12.24 -26.18
N ARG A 202 40.02 -11.23 -26.18
CA ARG A 202 41.13 -11.05 -27.12
C ARG A 202 42.42 -10.81 -26.34
N ALA A 203 43.54 -11.26 -26.89
CA ALA A 203 44.86 -10.98 -26.31
C ALA A 203 45.09 -9.47 -26.17
N GLY A 204 45.54 -9.02 -25.00
CA GLY A 204 45.76 -7.59 -24.69
C GLY A 204 44.51 -6.78 -24.35
N GLN A 205 43.30 -7.37 -24.40
CA GLN A 205 42.08 -6.70 -23.96
C GLN A 205 41.95 -6.78 -22.43
N VAL A 206 41.67 -5.65 -21.77
CA VAL A 206 41.42 -5.63 -20.31
C VAL A 206 39.93 -5.83 -19.99
N VAL A 207 39.04 -5.19 -20.75
CA VAL A 207 37.58 -5.28 -20.56
C VAL A 207 36.87 -5.40 -21.91
N ALA A 208 35.85 -6.26 -21.97
CA ALA A 208 35.01 -6.44 -23.15
C ALA A 208 33.75 -5.57 -23.16
N TRP A 209 33.93 -4.25 -23.27
CA TRP A 209 32.84 -3.25 -23.25
C TRP A 209 31.70 -3.51 -24.24
N GLN A 210 32.00 -4.03 -25.43
CA GLN A 210 30.98 -4.39 -26.44
C GLN A 210 29.98 -5.41 -25.88
N TRP A 211 30.47 -6.41 -25.16
CA TRP A 211 29.62 -7.44 -24.56
C TRP A 211 28.87 -6.94 -23.33
N VAL A 212 29.48 -6.05 -22.54
CA VAL A 212 28.77 -5.35 -21.44
C VAL A 212 27.55 -4.60 -21.98
N LEU A 213 27.69 -3.93 -23.12
CA LEU A 213 26.58 -3.22 -23.78
C LEU A 213 25.56 -4.19 -24.40
N ILE A 214 26.00 -5.25 -25.07
CA ILE A 214 25.09 -6.27 -25.64
C ILE A 214 24.23 -6.92 -24.54
N PHE A 215 24.80 -7.16 -23.37
CA PHE A 215 24.09 -7.73 -22.22
C PHE A 215 23.42 -6.68 -21.32
N SER A 216 23.49 -5.38 -21.66
CA SER A 216 22.89 -4.32 -20.84
C SER A 216 21.38 -4.40 -20.65
N PRO A 217 20.58 -4.94 -21.61
CA PRO A 217 19.18 -5.19 -21.32
C PRO A 217 18.97 -6.17 -20.16
N LEU A 218 19.86 -7.15 -19.99
CA LEU A 218 19.76 -8.19 -18.96
C LEU A 218 20.28 -7.72 -17.60
N TRP A 219 21.52 -7.22 -17.52
CA TRP A 219 22.04 -6.74 -16.22
C TRP A 219 21.40 -5.41 -15.81
N GLY A 220 21.08 -4.55 -16.78
CA GLY A 220 20.51 -3.23 -16.55
C GLY A 220 19.10 -3.29 -15.97
N ILE A 221 18.23 -4.18 -16.48
CA ILE A 221 16.88 -4.33 -15.91
C ILE A 221 16.93 -4.86 -14.47
N LEU A 222 17.83 -5.80 -14.17
CA LEU A 222 18.00 -6.36 -12.84
C LEU A 222 18.50 -5.31 -11.84
N PHE A 223 19.50 -4.52 -12.20
CA PHE A 223 20.08 -3.55 -11.29
C PHE A 223 19.27 -2.25 -11.21
N ILE A 224 18.90 -1.66 -12.35
CA ILE A 224 18.27 -0.34 -12.38
C ILE A 224 16.79 -0.46 -12.06
N ALA A 225 16.05 -1.29 -12.82
CA ALA A 225 14.59 -1.34 -12.70
C ALA A 225 14.15 -2.12 -11.45
N PHE A 226 14.76 -3.28 -11.16
CA PHE A 226 14.37 -4.12 -10.02
C PHE A 226 15.21 -3.88 -8.76
N GLY A 227 16.49 -3.56 -8.91
CA GLY A 227 17.39 -3.29 -7.78
C GLY A 227 17.20 -1.88 -7.20
N LEU A 228 17.35 -0.84 -8.01
CA LEU A 228 17.31 0.55 -7.53
C LEU A 228 15.91 1.15 -7.57
N GLY A 229 15.13 0.89 -8.61
CA GLY A 229 13.82 1.50 -8.85
C GLY A 229 12.88 1.47 -7.63
N PRO A 230 12.59 0.30 -7.03
CA PRO A 230 11.72 0.22 -5.87
C PRO A 230 12.28 0.91 -4.63
N VAL A 231 13.61 1.00 -4.49
CA VAL A 231 14.27 1.59 -3.33
C VAL A 231 14.16 3.11 -3.38
N VAL A 232 14.58 3.71 -4.49
CA VAL A 232 14.62 5.17 -4.65
C VAL A 232 13.24 5.81 -4.70
N THR A 233 12.23 5.04 -5.10
CA THR A 233 10.84 5.52 -5.17
C THR A 233 10.08 5.35 -3.86
N ARG A 234 10.53 4.46 -2.95
CA ARG A 234 9.81 4.13 -1.70
C ARG A 234 10.46 4.66 -0.44
N THR A 235 11.76 4.96 -0.44
CA THR A 235 12.43 5.54 0.74
C THR A 235 13.44 6.62 0.37
N PRO A 236 13.51 7.72 1.15
CA PRO A 236 14.61 8.69 1.04
C PRO A 236 15.92 8.17 1.67
N ASP A 237 15.91 7.04 2.37
CA ASP A 237 17.08 6.50 3.06
C ASP A 237 18.18 6.10 2.07
N LEU A 238 19.38 6.63 2.29
CA LEU A 238 20.51 6.35 1.40
C LEU A 238 21.12 4.96 1.62
N LEU A 239 20.98 4.39 2.82
CA LEU A 239 21.62 3.13 3.18
C LEU A 239 21.17 1.94 2.30
N PRO A 240 19.87 1.72 2.04
CA PRO A 240 19.42 0.71 1.08
C PRO A 240 19.97 0.91 -0.32
N VAL A 241 20.08 2.15 -0.80
CA VAL A 241 20.64 2.47 -2.13
C VAL A 241 22.11 2.07 -2.18
N ILE A 242 22.90 2.49 -1.18
CA ILE A 242 24.33 2.13 -1.08
C ILE A 242 24.52 0.62 -1.06
N ARG A 243 23.70 -0.12 -0.29
CA ARG A 243 23.78 -1.59 -0.23
C ARG A 243 23.50 -2.25 -1.58
N ASN A 244 22.51 -1.76 -2.33
CA ASN A 244 22.22 -2.27 -3.67
C ASN A 244 23.36 -1.98 -4.66
N VAL A 245 23.90 -0.76 -4.67
CA VAL A 245 25.04 -0.37 -5.52
C VAL A 245 26.28 -1.19 -5.16
N ALA A 246 26.59 -1.35 -3.87
CA ALA A 246 27.71 -2.16 -3.41
C ALA A 246 27.54 -3.63 -3.78
N GLY A 247 26.32 -4.18 -3.63
CA GLY A 247 26.01 -5.55 -4.03
C GLY A 247 26.25 -5.79 -5.53
N PHE A 248 25.82 -4.86 -6.39
CA PHE A 248 26.11 -4.89 -7.82
C PHE A 248 27.63 -4.83 -8.09
N ALA A 249 28.34 -3.89 -7.48
CA ALA A 249 29.78 -3.70 -7.70
C ALA A 249 30.60 -4.93 -7.26
N ILE A 250 30.28 -5.50 -6.09
CA ILE A 250 30.92 -6.71 -5.57
C ILE A 250 30.61 -7.90 -6.49
N GLY A 251 29.35 -8.08 -6.89
CA GLY A 251 28.95 -9.15 -7.81
C GLY A 251 29.69 -9.06 -9.15
N ALA A 252 29.79 -7.86 -9.71
CA ALA A 252 30.53 -7.61 -10.95
C ALA A 252 32.02 -7.89 -10.80
N LEU A 253 32.63 -7.44 -9.70
CA LEU A 253 34.06 -7.66 -9.43
C LEU A 253 34.38 -9.15 -9.27
N VAL A 254 33.60 -9.88 -8.46
CA VAL A 254 33.81 -11.31 -8.21
C VAL A 254 33.67 -12.11 -9.51
N ALA A 255 32.62 -11.86 -10.29
CA ALA A 255 32.44 -12.54 -11.57
C ALA A 255 33.57 -12.21 -12.55
N PHE A 256 33.97 -10.94 -12.66
CA PHE A 256 35.06 -10.50 -13.53
C PHE A 256 36.43 -11.11 -13.17
N LEU A 257 36.67 -11.41 -11.89
CA LEU A 257 37.93 -12.02 -11.42
C LEU A 257 37.93 -13.56 -11.45
N THR A 258 36.78 -14.21 -11.66
CA THR A 258 36.65 -15.68 -11.59
C THR A 258 37.63 -16.47 -12.49
N PRO A 259 37.92 -16.07 -13.75
CA PRO A 259 38.87 -16.78 -14.61
C PRO A 259 40.32 -16.71 -14.13
N ALA A 260 40.67 -15.75 -13.26
CA ALA A 260 41.99 -15.69 -12.64
C ALA A 260 42.26 -16.86 -11.68
N PHE A 261 41.21 -17.63 -11.33
CA PHE A 261 41.26 -18.78 -10.42
C PHE A 261 41.00 -20.13 -11.12
N GLY A 262 40.83 -20.15 -12.45
CA GLY A 262 40.68 -21.38 -13.22
C GLY A 262 42.02 -22.07 -13.52
N PRO A 263 42.07 -23.40 -13.67
CA PRO A 263 43.30 -24.08 -14.07
C PRO A 263 43.77 -23.56 -15.45
N PRO A 264 45.10 -23.42 -15.68
CA PRO A 264 45.63 -22.95 -16.95
C PRO A 264 45.16 -23.88 -18.09
N PRO A 265 44.99 -23.35 -19.31
CA PRO A 265 44.60 -24.16 -20.45
C PRO A 265 45.63 -25.29 -20.64
N THR A 266 45.15 -26.53 -20.68
CA THR A 266 45.94 -27.69 -21.11
C THR A 266 46.31 -27.47 -22.58
N ASN A 267 47.59 -27.23 -22.84
CA ASN A 267 48.15 -27.11 -24.17
C ASN A 267 48.18 -28.47 -24.87
N GLU A 268 47.02 -28.97 -25.33
CA GLU A 268 46.96 -30.07 -26.29
C GLU A 268 45.80 -29.79 -27.25
N GLU A 269 46.11 -29.07 -28.33
CA GLU A 269 45.83 -29.49 -29.72
C GLU A 269 46.23 -28.38 -30.69
N LEU A 270 47.38 -28.58 -31.35
CA LEU A 270 47.64 -28.31 -32.77
C LEU A 270 49.11 -28.68 -33.07
N PRO A 271 49.44 -29.42 -34.14
CA PRO A 271 48.60 -30.05 -35.16
C PRO A 271 48.41 -31.56 -35.00
#